data_AF-A0A968X539-F1
#
_entry.id   AF-A0A968X539-F1
#
_cell.length_a   1.000
_cell.length_b   1.000
_cell.length_c   1.000
_cell.angle_alpha   90.00
_cell.angle_beta   90.00
_cell.angle_gamma   90.00
#
_symmetry.space_group_name_H-M   'P 1'
#
loop_
_entity.id
_entity.type
_entity.pdbx_description
1 polymer ?
#
loop_
_entity_poly.entity_id
_entity_poly.type
_entity_poly.pdbx_seq_one_letter_code
_entity_poly.pdbx_strand_id
1 'polypeptide(L)'
;MYPDSEILFPACSIPELKLARPGEAWNNLVDRLSKLPEKHEDVLAFSLMMIRLGNCLTCDLDSYRASLGCNQCARRTVQSFKGKDDKLIAKMEEARIELKDYLKTKNKKANCHDSHQTPHASPARQRLAARRPARRLHQFVVGGGYAHSPAHQAVPAYAPDV
;
A
#
# COMPACT_ATOMS: atom_id res chain seq x y z
N MET A 1 4.19 2.20 20.78
CA MET A 1 3.50 2.65 19.55
C MET A 1 4.53 3.45 18.77
N TYR A 2 4.86 3.03 17.54
CA TYR A 2 6.00 3.54 16.80
C TYR A 2 5.68 4.93 16.21
N PRO A 3 6.33 6.02 16.68
CA PRO A 3 5.98 7.38 16.27
C PRO A 3 6.36 7.68 14.81
N ASP A 4 7.25 6.89 14.22
CA ASP A 4 7.81 7.12 12.88
C ASP A 4 7.27 6.16 11.81
N SER A 5 6.15 5.48 12.09
CA SER A 5 5.48 4.57 11.16
C SER A 5 4.14 5.15 10.70
N GLU A 6 4.09 5.57 9.46
CA GLU A 6 2.86 5.93 8.76
C GLU A 6 2.36 4.76 7.89
N ILE A 7 1.05 4.71 7.64
CA ILE A 7 0.41 3.67 6.82
C ILE A 7 0.89 3.77 5.36
N LEU A 8 1.10 5.00 4.87
CA LEU A 8 1.62 5.28 3.54
C LEU A 8 2.96 5.98 3.63
N PHE A 9 3.72 5.95 2.54
CA PHE A 9 5.01 6.64 2.47
C PHE A 9 4.83 8.15 2.72
N PRO A 10 5.49 8.73 3.74
CA PRO A 10 5.35 10.14 4.06
C PRO A 10 6.37 11.00 3.33
N ALA A 11 5.97 12.22 2.95
CA ALA A 11 6.85 13.13 2.21
C ALA A 11 8.05 13.62 3.06
N CYS A 12 7.92 13.64 4.39
CA CYS A 12 9.00 13.99 5.31
C CYS A 12 10.18 13.00 5.25
N SER A 13 9.97 11.78 4.73
CA SER A 13 11.03 10.78 4.53
C SER A 13 11.89 11.02 3.29
N ILE A 14 11.51 11.91 2.38
CA ILE A 14 12.21 12.13 1.11
C ILE A 14 13.68 12.56 1.31
N PRO A 15 14.01 13.54 2.18
CA PRO A 15 15.40 13.99 2.36
C PRO A 15 16.35 12.88 2.82
N GLU A 16 15.87 11.94 3.62
CA GLU A 16 16.63 10.79 4.14
C GLU A 16 17.09 9.82 3.02
N LEU A 17 16.44 9.88 1.86
CA LEU A 17 16.78 9.03 0.72
C LEU A 17 17.96 9.57 -0.10
N LYS A 18 18.46 10.78 0.18
CA LYS A 18 19.56 11.39 -0.57
C LYS A 18 20.82 10.54 -0.55
N LEU A 19 21.12 9.86 0.55
CA LEU A 19 22.29 8.97 0.67
C LEU A 19 21.93 7.49 0.54
N ALA A 20 20.74 7.18 0.02
CA ALA A 20 20.33 5.80 -0.22
C ALA A 20 21.10 5.17 -1.38
N ARG A 21 21.48 5.96 -2.40
CA ARG A 21 22.25 5.51 -3.57
C ARG A 21 23.44 6.44 -3.84
N PRO A 22 24.51 5.92 -4.48
CA PRO A 22 25.69 6.72 -4.77
C PRO A 22 25.55 7.62 -6.00
N GLY A 23 24.50 7.49 -6.82
CA GLY A 23 24.39 8.20 -8.09
C GLY A 23 23.95 9.65 -7.95
N GLU A 24 24.63 10.55 -8.66
CA GLU A 24 24.39 11.99 -8.60
C GLU A 24 22.98 12.37 -9.09
N ALA A 25 22.49 11.70 -10.13
CA ALA A 25 21.14 11.94 -10.67
C ALA A 25 20.05 11.70 -9.61
N TRP A 26 20.21 10.66 -8.79
CA TRP A 26 19.29 10.37 -7.68
C TRP A 26 19.38 11.46 -6.60
N ASN A 27 20.60 11.85 -6.22
CA ASN A 27 20.81 12.87 -5.19
C ASN A 27 20.23 14.22 -5.61
N ASN A 28 20.41 14.62 -6.87
CA ASN A 28 19.84 15.84 -7.44
C ASN A 28 18.32 15.80 -7.48
N LEU A 29 17.72 14.64 -7.79
CA LEU A 29 16.26 14.47 -7.72
C LEU A 29 15.75 14.67 -6.29
N VAL A 30 16.33 13.97 -5.32
CA VAL A 30 15.90 14.05 -3.91
C VAL A 30 16.10 15.46 -3.36
N ASP A 31 17.21 16.13 -3.69
CA ASP A 31 17.49 17.51 -3.27
C ASP A 31 16.45 18.50 -3.83
N ARG A 32 16.05 18.31 -5.09
CA ARG A 32 14.98 19.10 -5.72
C ARG A 32 13.64 18.86 -5.04
N LEU A 33 13.27 17.61 -4.80
CA LEU A 33 11.99 17.26 -4.16
C LEU A 33 11.91 17.77 -2.71
N SER A 34 13.03 17.76 -1.98
CA SER A 34 13.10 18.23 -0.59
C SER A 34 12.84 19.73 -0.44
N LYS A 35 13.01 20.51 -1.51
CA LYS A 35 12.74 21.96 -1.52
C LYS A 35 11.31 22.30 -1.91
N LEU A 36 10.54 21.32 -2.39
CA LEU A 36 9.18 21.51 -2.86
C LEU A 36 8.19 21.30 -1.70
N PRO A 37 7.03 21.98 -1.73
CA PRO A 37 6.00 21.73 -0.74
C PRO A 37 5.41 20.33 -0.91
N GLU A 38 4.95 19.73 0.18
CA GLU A 38 4.39 18.36 0.20
C GLU A 38 3.23 18.14 -0.80
N LYS A 39 2.45 19.19 -1.06
CA LYS A 39 1.31 19.15 -2.01
C LYS A 39 1.71 19.32 -3.48
N HIS A 40 3.00 19.49 -3.77
CA HIS A 40 3.47 19.65 -5.14
C HIS A 40 3.30 18.34 -5.93
N GLU A 41 2.95 18.45 -7.22
CA GLU A 41 2.73 17.27 -8.09
C GLU A 41 3.90 16.29 -8.10
N ASP A 42 5.14 16.80 -8.13
CA ASP A 42 6.34 15.95 -8.15
C ASP A 42 6.56 15.21 -6.84
N VAL A 43 6.24 15.83 -5.70
CA VAL A 43 6.36 15.20 -4.38
C VAL A 43 5.30 14.10 -4.25
N LEU A 44 4.06 14.39 -4.65
CA LEU A 44 2.98 13.40 -4.68
C LEU A 44 3.29 12.23 -5.63
N ALA A 45 3.85 12.52 -6.81
CA ALA A 45 4.26 11.49 -7.77
C ALA A 45 5.37 10.60 -7.22
N PHE A 46 6.37 11.20 -6.54
CA PHE A 46 7.42 10.45 -5.87
C PHE A 46 6.87 9.57 -4.73
N SER A 47 5.97 10.11 -3.92
CA SER A 47 5.29 9.33 -2.87
C SER A 47 4.49 8.16 -3.46
N LEU A 48 3.75 8.38 -4.55
CA LEU A 48 3.02 7.32 -5.25
C LEU A 48 3.96 6.23 -5.78
N MET A 49 5.08 6.63 -6.39
CA MET A 49 6.12 5.70 -6.83
C MET A 49 6.65 4.87 -5.66
N MET A 50 6.95 5.50 -4.52
CA MET A 50 7.46 4.81 -3.32
C MET A 50 6.43 3.87 -2.70
N ILE A 51 5.15 4.24 -2.66
CA ILE A 51 4.05 3.38 -2.18
C ILE A 51 3.99 2.08 -2.99
N ARG A 52 4.16 2.17 -4.31
CA ARG A 52 4.15 1.00 -5.20
C ARG A 52 5.42 0.18 -5.08
N LEU A 53 6.57 0.85 -5.11
CA LEU A 53 7.88 0.19 -5.06
C LEU A 53 8.11 -0.52 -3.72
N GLY A 54 7.70 0.13 -2.64
CA GLY A 54 7.77 -0.41 -1.28
C GLY A 54 6.58 -1.29 -0.92
N ASN A 55 5.55 -1.40 -1.76
CA ASN A 55 4.30 -2.10 -1.42
C ASN A 55 3.72 -1.64 -0.06
N CYS A 56 3.62 -0.33 0.15
CA CYS A 56 3.14 0.25 1.42
C CYS A 56 1.66 -0.10 1.69
N LEU A 57 0.88 -0.40 0.65
CA LEU A 57 -0.54 -0.76 0.78
C LEU A 57 -0.79 -2.08 1.52
N THR A 58 0.24 -2.91 1.68
CA THR A 58 0.17 -4.16 2.46
C THR A 58 0.96 -4.06 3.77
N CYS A 59 1.26 -2.84 4.23
CA CYS A 59 2.03 -2.61 5.45
C CYS A 59 1.06 -2.40 6.63
N ASP A 60 0.95 -3.41 7.48
CA ASP A 60 0.20 -3.31 8.74
C ASP A 60 1.09 -2.76 9.86
N LEU A 61 0.49 -2.08 10.84
CA LEU A 61 1.20 -1.48 11.98
C LEU A 61 1.93 -2.52 12.85
N ASP A 62 1.49 -3.78 12.81
CA ASP A 62 2.12 -4.91 13.50
C ASP A 62 3.19 -5.62 12.66
N SER A 63 3.41 -5.18 11.41
CA SER A 63 4.40 -5.79 10.54
C SER A 63 5.83 -5.39 10.93
N TYR A 64 6.80 -6.27 10.65
CA TYR A 64 8.23 -5.97 10.80
C TYR A 64 8.65 -4.70 10.03
N ARG A 65 7.93 -4.35 8.97
CA ARG A 65 8.20 -3.14 8.18
C ARG A 65 7.77 -1.87 8.92
N ALA A 66 6.65 -1.91 9.63
CA ALA A 66 6.20 -0.79 10.46
C ALA A 66 7.14 -0.55 11.65
N SER A 67 7.63 -1.61 12.29
CA SER A 67 8.57 -1.49 13.42
C SER A 67 9.94 -0.95 13.04
N LEU A 68 10.35 -1.04 11.76
CA LEU A 68 11.58 -0.43 11.23
C LEU A 68 11.45 1.09 11.00
N GLY A 69 10.24 1.62 10.90
CA GLY A 69 9.99 3.02 10.52
C GLY A 69 10.04 3.27 9.01
N CYS A 70 9.26 4.26 8.55
CA CYS A 70 9.10 4.56 7.12
C CYS A 70 10.41 4.99 6.45
N ASN A 71 11.26 5.75 7.14
CA ASN A 71 12.58 6.17 6.66
C ASN A 71 13.47 4.97 6.30
N GLN A 72 13.60 4.01 7.22
CA GLN A 72 14.47 2.86 7.04
C GLN A 72 13.89 1.88 6.00
N CYS A 73 12.56 1.68 5.99
CA CYS A 73 11.88 0.89 4.98
C CYS A 73 12.10 1.48 3.58
N ALA A 74 11.88 2.78 3.42
CA ALA A 74 12.05 3.47 2.14
C ALA A 74 13.50 3.41 1.64
N ARG A 75 14.48 3.63 2.53
CA ARG A 75 15.90 3.50 2.19
C ARG A 75 16.25 2.10 1.69
N ARG A 76 15.76 1.05 2.37
CA ARG A 76 15.95 -0.34 1.93
C ARG A 76 15.26 -0.61 0.59
N THR A 77 14.06 -0.08 0.38
CA THR A 77 13.33 -0.21 -0.90
C THR A 77 14.14 0.37 -2.06
N VAL A 78 14.68 1.58 -1.92
CA VAL A 78 15.49 2.21 -2.96
C VAL A 78 16.83 1.48 -3.15
N GLN A 79 17.48 1.06 -2.06
CA GLN A 79 18.75 0.32 -2.12
C GLN A 79 18.63 -1.06 -2.77
N SER A 80 17.52 -1.75 -2.53
CA SER A 80 17.24 -3.08 -3.11
C SER A 80 16.74 -3.04 -4.55
N PHE A 81 16.47 -1.84 -5.10
CA PHE A 81 16.03 -1.71 -6.47
C PHE A 81 17.11 -2.13 -7.47
N LYS A 82 16.79 -3.14 -8.28
CA LYS A 82 17.65 -3.65 -9.34
C LYS A 82 17.58 -2.73 -10.57
N GLY A 83 18.57 -1.87 -10.74
CA GLY A 83 18.69 -1.01 -11.93
C GLY A 83 19.48 0.27 -11.68
N LYS A 84 19.79 0.99 -12.76
CA LYS A 84 20.37 2.34 -12.70
C LYS A 84 19.34 3.36 -12.21
N ASP A 85 19.80 4.52 -11.77
CA ASP A 85 18.94 5.60 -11.27
C ASP A 85 17.95 6.08 -12.33
N ASP A 86 18.33 6.04 -13.61
CA ASP A 86 17.46 6.38 -14.74
C ASP A 86 16.13 5.61 -14.72
N LYS A 87 16.16 4.33 -14.31
CA LYS A 87 14.95 3.51 -14.22
C LYS A 87 14.06 3.90 -13.05
N LEU A 88 14.63 4.37 -11.93
CA LEU A 88 13.84 4.90 -10.82
C LEU A 88 13.20 6.23 -11.21
N ILE A 89 13.97 7.09 -11.86
CA ILE A 89 13.48 8.38 -12.37
C ILE A 89 12.35 8.15 -13.38
N ALA A 90 12.50 7.19 -14.29
CA ALA A 90 11.44 6.81 -15.23
C ALA A 90 10.15 6.38 -14.51
N LYS A 91 10.25 5.53 -13.46
CA LYS A 91 9.09 5.14 -12.64
C LYS A 91 8.43 6.32 -11.93
N MET A 92 9.21 7.31 -11.50
CA MET A 92 8.68 8.55 -10.92
C MET A 92 7.89 9.35 -11.98
N GLU A 93 8.42 9.47 -13.20
CA GLU A 93 7.73 10.17 -14.29
C GLU A 93 6.46 9.43 -14.74
N GLU A 94 6.46 8.09 -14.78
CA GLU A 94 5.25 7.29 -15.00
C GLU A 94 4.18 7.60 -13.94
N ALA A 95 4.57 7.62 -12.66
CA ALA A 95 3.67 7.99 -11.57
C ALA A 95 3.17 9.44 -11.68
N ARG A 96 4.01 10.35 -12.20
CA ARG A 96 3.65 11.76 -12.45
C ARG A 96 2.62 11.90 -13.54
N ILE A 97 2.75 11.15 -14.64
CA ILE A 97 1.77 11.14 -15.74
C ILE A 97 0.41 10.66 -15.22
N GLU A 98 0.40 9.53 -14.49
CA GLU A 98 -0.84 8.99 -13.93
C GLU A 98 -1.49 9.96 -12.94
N LEU A 99 -0.70 10.61 -12.08
CA LEU A 99 -1.20 11.62 -11.16
C LEU A 99 -1.84 12.78 -11.92
N LYS A 100 -1.21 13.27 -12.99
CA LYS A 100 -1.74 14.35 -13.83
C LYS A 100 -3.05 13.95 -14.50
N ASP A 101 -3.15 12.73 -15.00
CA ASP A 101 -4.38 12.24 -15.63
C ASP A 101 -5.49 12.02 -14.62
N TYR A 102 -5.17 11.55 -13.41
CA TYR A 102 -6.11 11.49 -12.30
C TYR A 102 -6.60 12.88 -11.89
N LEU A 103 -5.73 13.89 -11.81
CA LEU A 103 -6.12 15.27 -11.47
C LEU A 103 -7.00 15.89 -12.55
N LYS A 104 -6.69 15.69 -13.84
CA LYS A 104 -7.55 16.13 -14.96
C LYS A 104 -8.94 15.50 -14.88
N THR A 105 -9.02 14.19 -14.64
CA THR A 105 -10.31 13.49 -14.54
C THR A 105 -11.09 13.89 -13.29
N LYS A 106 -10.42 14.10 -12.15
CA LYS A 106 -11.06 14.62 -10.93
C LYS A 106 -11.59 16.03 -11.11
N ASN A 107 -10.83 16.93 -11.73
CA ASN A 107 -11.31 18.28 -12.03
C ASN A 107 -12.54 18.25 -12.95
N LYS A 108 -12.60 17.30 -13.88
CA LYS A 108 -13.80 17.08 -14.72
C LYS A 108 -15.01 16.59 -13.91
N LYS A 109 -14.80 15.77 -12.89
CA LYS A 109 -15.85 15.25 -11.99
C LYS A 109 -16.31 16.26 -10.93
N ALA A 110 -15.40 17.07 -10.41
CA ALA A 110 -15.72 18.19 -9.51
C ALA A 110 -16.62 19.23 -10.20
N ASN A 111 -16.51 19.35 -11.53
CA ASN A 111 -17.35 20.22 -12.34
C ASN A 111 -18.68 19.58 -12.80
N CYS A 112 -18.96 18.32 -12.45
CA CYS A 112 -20.22 17.65 -12.81
C CYS A 112 -20.92 16.94 -11.62
N HIS A 113 -20.56 17.30 -10.38
CA HIS A 113 -21.20 16.74 -9.19
C HIS A 113 -21.57 17.84 -8.18
N ASP A 114 -22.59 18.62 -8.53
CA ASP A 114 -23.55 19.14 -7.55
C ASP A 114 -24.94 18.68 -7.94
N SER A 115 -25.31 17.46 -7.55
CA SER A 115 -26.71 17.04 -7.46
C SER A 115 -26.91 15.69 -6.76
N HIS A 116 -26.12 15.35 -5.73
CA HIS A 116 -26.54 14.32 -4.77
C HIS A 116 -26.04 14.67 -3.37
N GLN A 117 -26.66 15.70 -2.80
CA GLN A 117 -26.86 15.79 -1.35
C GLN A 117 -27.64 14.52 -0.93
N THR A 118 -26.98 13.53 -0.35
CA THR A 118 -27.67 12.44 0.33
C THR A 118 -28.23 12.99 1.64
N PRO A 119 -29.56 13.00 1.87
CA PRO A 119 -30.05 13.14 3.22
C PRO A 119 -29.73 11.85 3.95
N HIS A 120 -28.74 11.89 4.85
CA HIS A 120 -28.54 10.83 5.84
C HIS A 120 -29.77 10.79 6.76
N ALA A 121 -30.78 10.01 6.36
CA ALA A 121 -31.86 9.60 7.24
C ALA A 121 -31.30 8.60 8.27
N SER A 122 -31.15 9.08 9.50
CA SER A 122 -30.79 8.30 10.69
C SER A 122 -31.80 7.15 10.93
N PRO A 123 -31.37 5.89 11.06
CA PRO A 123 -32.28 4.81 11.41
C PRO A 123 -32.43 4.74 12.93
N ALA A 124 -33.26 5.63 13.47
CA ALA A 124 -33.74 5.53 14.85
C ALA A 124 -35.25 5.31 14.83
N ARG A 125 -35.70 4.05 14.79
CA ARG A 125 -37.01 3.66 15.32
C ARG A 125 -37.10 2.16 15.55
N GLN A 126 -36.91 1.81 16.83
CA GLN A 126 -37.37 0.59 17.47
C GLN A 126 -38.84 0.30 17.12
N ARG A 127 -39.14 -0.94 16.75
CA ARG A 127 -40.43 -1.57 17.07
C ARG A 127 -40.18 -3.01 17.54
N LEU A 128 -40.32 -3.20 18.84
CA LEU A 128 -40.52 -4.49 19.50
C LEU A 128 -41.92 -5.05 19.19
N ALA A 129 -42.04 -6.36 19.41
CA ALA A 129 -43.23 -7.20 19.58
C ALA A 129 -43.81 -7.78 18.26
N ALA A 130 -44.17 -9.06 18.12
CA ALA A 130 -44.37 -10.14 19.08
C ALA A 130 -44.32 -11.55 18.42
N ARG A 131 -43.77 -12.51 19.19
CA ARG A 131 -44.15 -13.94 19.38
C ARG A 131 -45.11 -14.63 18.38
N ARG A 132 -44.75 -15.84 17.89
CA ARG A 132 -45.29 -17.20 18.27
C ARG A 132 -44.84 -18.34 17.29
N PRO A 133 -45.05 -19.66 17.59
CA PRO A 133 -43.94 -20.60 17.72
C PRO A 133 -43.95 -21.86 16.80
N ALA A 134 -42.81 -22.57 16.85
CA ALA A 134 -42.56 -24.01 16.86
C ALA A 134 -43.33 -24.98 15.94
N ARG A 135 -42.58 -25.68 15.08
CA ARG A 135 -42.61 -27.14 14.80
C ARG A 135 -41.56 -27.45 13.72
N ARG A 136 -40.95 -28.62 13.57
CA ARG A 136 -40.49 -29.74 14.42
C ARG A 136 -39.81 -30.68 13.40
N LEU A 137 -38.57 -31.11 13.69
CA LEU A 137 -37.81 -32.26 13.14
C LEU A 137 -37.84 -32.55 11.62
N HIS A 138 -36.65 -32.67 11.01
CA HIS A 138 -36.04 -34.00 10.82
C HIS A 138 -34.56 -33.93 10.40
N GLN A 139 -33.79 -34.84 11.00
CA GLN A 139 -32.44 -35.29 10.68
C GLN A 139 -32.18 -35.45 9.17
N PHE A 140 -30.94 -35.16 8.75
CA PHE A 140 -30.16 -36.16 8.02
C PHE A 140 -28.65 -35.98 8.24
N VAL A 141 -28.04 -37.09 8.65
CA VAL A 141 -26.60 -37.37 8.83
C VAL A 141 -26.05 -37.72 7.43
N VAL A 142 -24.82 -37.42 7.01
CA VAL A 142 -23.61 -38.27 7.04
C VAL A 142 -22.67 -37.68 5.96
N GLY A 143 -21.35 -37.66 6.20
CA GLY A 143 -20.38 -37.80 5.10
C GLY A 143 -19.16 -36.88 5.11
N GLY A 144 -18.32 -36.97 6.14
CA GLY A 144 -16.96 -36.44 6.10
C GLY A 144 -16.04 -37.35 5.28
N GLY A 145 -15.11 -36.73 4.55
CA GLY A 145 -14.09 -37.45 3.78
C GLY A 145 -13.05 -36.49 3.18
N TYR A 146 -12.24 -35.85 4.03
CA TYR A 146 -11.01 -35.19 3.57
C TYR A 146 -9.85 -36.17 3.71
N ALA A 147 -9.44 -36.75 2.59
CA ALA A 147 -8.24 -37.55 2.48
C ALA A 147 -7.01 -36.65 2.61
N HIS A 148 -6.22 -36.90 3.65
CA HIS A 148 -4.86 -36.39 3.79
C HIS A 148 -3.96 -36.97 2.69
N SER A 149 -3.22 -36.11 1.99
CA SER A 149 -2.16 -36.50 1.08
C SER A 149 -0.81 -36.13 1.71
N PRO A 150 0.08 -37.09 2.03
CA PRO A 150 1.45 -36.80 2.42
C PRO A 150 2.38 -37.05 1.23
N ALA A 151 2.70 -35.99 0.47
CA ALA A 151 3.80 -36.04 -0.48
C ALA A 151 5.10 -35.74 0.27
N HIS A 152 5.79 -36.84 0.60
CA HIS A 152 7.10 -36.87 1.23
C HIS A 152 8.16 -36.17 0.37
N GLN A 153 9.10 -35.56 1.08
CA GLN A 153 10.24 -34.79 0.62
C GLN A 153 11.16 -35.59 -0.32
N ALA A 154 11.63 -34.94 -1.37
CA ALA A 154 12.86 -35.29 -2.08
C ALA A 154 13.48 -34.02 -2.67
N VAL A 155 14.55 -33.50 -2.06
CA VAL A 155 15.50 -32.61 -2.73
C VAL A 155 16.91 -32.95 -2.23
N PRO A 156 17.89 -33.13 -3.15
CA PRO A 156 19.18 -33.73 -2.84
C PRO A 156 20.23 -32.75 -2.29
N ALA A 157 21.30 -33.35 -1.80
CA ALA A 157 22.50 -32.79 -1.21
C ALA A 157 23.14 -31.63 -1.99
N TYR A 158 23.52 -30.58 -1.26
CA TYR A 158 24.51 -29.60 -1.71
C TYR A 158 25.72 -29.69 -0.76
N ALA A 159 26.81 -30.26 -1.28
CA ALA A 159 28.13 -30.21 -0.67
C ALA A 159 28.79 -28.86 -1.03
N PRO A 160 29.50 -28.21 -0.10
CA PRO A 160 30.47 -27.18 -0.46
C PRO A 160 31.84 -27.84 -0.71
N ASP A 161 32.32 -27.73 -1.94
CA ASP A 161 33.74 -27.84 -2.29
C ASP A 161 34.26 -26.44 -2.61
N VAL A 162 35.49 -26.19 -2.13
CA VAL A 162 36.41 -25.05 -2.33
C VAL A 162 36.20 -23.78 -1.49
#